data_AF-A0A538KS86-F1
#
_entry.id   AF-A0A538KS86-F1
#
_cell.length_a   1.000
_cell.length_b   1.000
_cell.length_c   1.000
_cell.angle_alpha   90.00
_cell.angle_beta   90.00
_cell.angle_gamma   90.00
#
_symmetry.space_group_name_H-M   'P 1'
#
loop_
_entity.id
_entity.type
_entity.pdbx_description
1 polymer ?
#
loop_
_entity_poly.entity_id
_entity_poly.type
_entity_poly.pdbx_seq_one_letter_code
_entity_poly.pdbx_strand_id
1 'polypeptide(L)'
;MLPLAAAIALVLSVSLVLGTAILTLSGIEHRGPLAAPVGFAALLVLAGLCIHLPGRAATCAVIVAVVVLASLVYIAHAAGRSPFPLWTVAVAAAAVLVALIPFAAAGHVGLLGVGTNDDMSEHLLAAWALQGHAPINSGSLIGSGYPIGPHAIAAAISKPASRSSAHSLA
;
A
#
# COMPACT_ATOMS: atom_id res chain seq x y z
N MET A 1 -12.86 6.56 9.67
CA MET A 1 -11.58 6.37 10.37
C MET A 1 -11.09 4.93 10.31
N LEU A 2 -11.90 3.94 10.68
CA LEU A 2 -11.48 2.53 10.70
C LEU A 2 -10.94 1.99 9.36
N PRO A 3 -11.55 2.22 8.19
CA PRO A 3 -11.02 1.72 6.91
C PRO A 3 -9.67 2.34 6.55
N LEU A 4 -9.47 3.62 6.89
CA LEU A 4 -8.20 4.32 6.68
C LEU A 4 -7.10 3.72 7.58
N ALA A 5 -7.40 3.52 8.86
CA ALA A 5 -6.47 2.89 9.80
C ALA A 5 -6.10 1.46 9.35
N ALA A 6 -7.08 0.69 8.86
CA ALA A 6 -6.85 -0.65 8.32
C ALA A 6 -5.97 -0.63 7.06
N ALA A 7 -6.19 0.33 6.13
CA ALA A 7 -5.37 0.48 4.94
C ALA A 7 -3.92 0.85 5.29
N ILE A 8 -3.72 1.78 6.25
CA ILE A 8 -2.39 2.16 6.74
C ILE A 8 -1.70 0.94 7.37
N ALA A 9 -2.39 0.23 8.27
CA ALA A 9 -1.87 -0.96 8.92
C ALA A 9 -1.50 -2.06 7.91
N LEU A 10 -2.30 -2.24 6.86
CA LEU A 10 -2.01 -3.19 5.77
C LEU A 10 -0.73 -2.79 5.02
N VAL A 11 -0.58 -1.53 4.62
CA VAL A 11 0.64 -1.05 3.93
C VAL A 11 1.87 -1.25 4.81
N LEU A 12 1.79 -0.90 6.10
CA LEU A 12 2.88 -1.09 7.05
C LEU A 12 3.23 -2.57 7.22
N SER A 13 2.22 -3.45 7.30
CA SER A 13 2.43 -4.89 7.48
C SER A 13 3.09 -5.51 6.24
N VAL A 14 2.59 -5.18 5.05
CA VAL A 14 3.18 -5.63 3.77
C VAL A 14 4.62 -5.13 3.65
N SER A 15 4.86 -3.86 3.97
CA SER A 15 6.21 -3.27 3.93
C SER A 15 7.15 -3.97 4.91
N LEU A 16 6.70 -4.27 6.12
CA LEU A 16 7.51 -4.98 7.12
C LEU A 16 7.87 -6.40 6.65
N VAL A 17 6.92 -7.14 6.07
CA VAL A 17 7.14 -8.49 5.56
C VAL A 17 8.15 -8.48 4.42
N LEU A 18 7.94 -7.62 3.41
CA LEU A 18 8.82 -7.54 2.24
C LEU A 18 10.24 -7.14 2.63
N GLY A 19 10.38 -6.12 3.47
CA GLY A 19 11.70 -5.67 3.89
C GLY A 19 12.42 -6.68 4.78
N THR A 20 11.70 -7.39 5.65
CA THR A 20 12.28 -8.50 6.43
C THR A 20 12.83 -9.58 5.50
N ALA A 21 12.07 -9.97 4.46
CA ALA A 21 12.54 -10.96 3.50
C ALA A 21 13.77 -10.47 2.71
N ILE A 22 13.77 -9.23 2.22
CA ILE A 22 14.88 -8.65 1.46
C ILE A 22 16.16 -8.56 2.32
N LEU A 23 16.05 -8.09 3.55
CA LEU A 23 17.20 -7.98 4.46
C LEU A 23 17.74 -9.37 4.82
N THR A 24 16.84 -10.34 5.05
CA THR A 24 17.23 -11.74 5.32
C THR A 24 17.95 -12.36 4.11
N LEU A 25 17.44 -12.16 2.90
CA LEU A 25 18.09 -12.59 1.65
C LEU A 25 19.46 -11.93 1.44
N SER A 26 19.64 -10.71 1.95
CA SER A 26 20.89 -9.96 1.87
C SER A 26 21.91 -10.38 2.94
N GLY A 27 21.60 -11.38 3.78
CA GLY A 27 22.46 -11.81 4.89
C GLY A 27 22.52 -10.81 6.05
N ILE A 28 21.64 -9.81 6.06
CA ILE A 28 21.58 -8.81 7.14
C ILE A 28 20.70 -9.38 8.25
N GLU A 29 21.34 -9.98 9.25
CA GLU A 29 20.65 -10.60 10.40
C GLU A 29 20.05 -9.58 11.37
N HIS A 30 20.39 -8.29 11.23
CA HIS A 30 19.84 -7.25 12.09
C HIS A 30 18.40 -6.92 11.73
N ARG A 31 17.50 -7.34 12.62
CA ARG A 31 16.07 -7.02 12.70
C ARG A 31 15.85 -5.57 13.13
N GLY A 32 16.45 -4.65 12.38
CA GLY A 32 16.43 -3.22 12.64
C GLY A 32 15.19 -2.53 12.11
N PRO A 33 15.00 -1.24 12.46
CA PRO A 33 13.87 -0.42 11.99
C PRO A 33 13.84 -0.20 10.46
N LEU A 34 14.87 -0.65 9.73
CA LEU A 34 14.99 -0.50 8.29
C LEU A 34 14.08 -1.45 7.49
N ALA A 35 13.55 -2.51 8.08
CA ALA A 35 12.70 -3.45 7.37
C ALA A 35 11.48 -2.74 6.73
N ALA A 36 10.73 -1.94 7.47
CA ALA A 36 9.56 -1.26 6.92
C ALA A 36 9.91 -0.27 5.78
N PRO A 37 10.91 0.64 5.91
CA PRO A 37 11.34 1.49 4.80
C PRO A 37 11.82 0.73 3.55
N VAL A 38 12.63 -0.33 3.73
CA VAL A 38 13.14 -1.15 2.61
C VAL A 38 11.99 -1.83 1.87
N GLY A 39 11.07 -2.46 2.62
CA GLY A 39 9.93 -3.12 1.99
C GLY A 39 8.92 -2.15 1.38
N PHE A 40 8.78 -0.93 1.93
CA PHE A 40 7.96 0.12 1.30
C PHE A 40 8.58 0.57 -0.03
N ALA A 41 9.90 0.75 -0.11
CA ALA A 41 10.59 1.05 -1.36
C ALA A 41 10.41 -0.08 -2.39
N ALA A 42 10.54 -1.34 -1.97
CA ALA A 42 10.29 -2.48 -2.83
C ALA A 42 8.82 -2.54 -3.31
N LEU A 43 7.86 -2.25 -2.43
CA LEU A 43 6.45 -2.19 -2.76
C LEU A 43 6.14 -1.09 -3.79
N LEU A 44 6.76 0.09 -3.67
CA LEU A 44 6.61 1.18 -4.64
C LEU A 44 7.08 0.77 -6.04
N VAL A 45 8.25 0.13 -6.13
CA VAL A 45 8.80 -0.36 -7.40
C VAL A 45 7.91 -1.46 -7.97
N LEU A 46 7.58 -2.47 -7.16
CA LEU A 46 6.74 -3.59 -7.58
C LEU A 46 5.38 -3.12 -8.08
N ALA A 47 4.68 -2.29 -7.30
CA ALA A 47 3.38 -1.77 -7.69
C ALA A 47 3.46 -0.89 -8.94
N GLY A 48 4.47 -0.03 -9.03
CA GLY A 48 4.72 0.81 -10.20
C GLY A 48 4.94 0.00 -11.48
N LEU A 49 5.64 -1.14 -11.41
CA LEU A 49 5.82 -2.03 -12.57
C LEU A 49 4.55 -2.81 -12.89
N CYS A 50 3.93 -3.43 -11.89
CA CYS A 50 2.80 -4.33 -12.10
C CYS A 50 1.52 -3.64 -12.58
N ILE A 51 1.37 -2.33 -12.34
CA ILE A 51 0.16 -1.59 -12.73
C ILE A 51 0.01 -1.47 -14.25
N HIS A 52 1.10 -1.60 -15.00
CA HIS A 52 1.10 -1.56 -16.46
C HIS A 52 0.72 -2.90 -17.11
N LEU A 53 0.61 -3.97 -16.33
CA LEU A 53 0.22 -5.29 -16.83
C LEU A 53 -1.28 -5.33 -17.17
N PRO A 54 -1.71 -6.24 -18.08
CA PRO A 54 -3.13 -6.47 -18.36
C PRO A 54 -3.89 -6.74 -17.06
N GLY A 55 -5.05 -6.10 -16.87
CA GLY A 55 -5.83 -6.17 -15.62
C GLY A 55 -5.40 -5.15 -14.53
N ARG A 56 -4.29 -4.42 -14.73
CA ARG A 56 -3.84 -3.26 -13.94
C ARG A 56 -3.90 -3.48 -12.43
N ALA A 57 -4.78 -2.77 -11.74
CA ALA A 57 -4.92 -2.82 -10.28
C ALA A 57 -5.20 -4.26 -9.77
N ALA A 58 -5.98 -5.06 -10.50
CA ALA A 58 -6.28 -6.43 -10.10
C ALA A 58 -5.03 -7.32 -10.20
N THR A 59 -4.31 -7.24 -11.31
CA THR A 59 -3.07 -8.00 -11.53
C THR A 59 -1.98 -7.56 -10.57
N CYS A 60 -1.84 -6.25 -10.35
CA CYS A 60 -0.95 -5.70 -9.33
C CYS A 60 -1.27 -6.24 -7.94
N ALA A 61 -2.54 -6.25 -7.53
CA ALA A 61 -2.95 -6.77 -6.24
C ALA A 61 -2.61 -8.27 -6.08
N VAL A 62 -2.85 -9.07 -7.12
CA VAL A 62 -2.52 -10.51 -7.12
C VAL A 62 -1.01 -10.72 -7.01
N ILE A 63 -0.20 -10.01 -7.80
CA ILE A 63 1.26 -10.15 -7.77
C ILE A 63 1.80 -9.74 -6.40
N VAL A 64 1.37 -8.60 -5.86
CA VAL A 64 1.77 -8.16 -4.51
C VAL A 64 1.40 -9.21 -3.47
N ALA A 65 0.18 -9.77 -3.52
CA ALA A 65 -0.24 -10.83 -2.61
C ALA A 65 0.64 -12.08 -2.71
N VAL A 66 0.97 -12.52 -3.93
CA VAL A 66 1.85 -13.68 -4.16
C VAL A 66 3.25 -13.42 -3.62
N VAL A 67 3.84 -12.24 -3.87
CA VAL A 67 5.18 -11.89 -3.38
C VAL A 67 5.20 -11.81 -1.85
N VAL A 68 4.15 -11.28 -1.22
CA VAL A 68 3.99 -11.24 0.24
C VAL A 68 3.91 -12.65 0.81
N LEU A 69 3.10 -13.54 0.22
CA LEU A 69 2.98 -14.93 0.64
C LEU A 69 4.31 -15.68 0.50
N ALA A 70 5.01 -15.52 -0.62
CA ALA A 70 6.33 -16.10 -0.83
C ALA A 70 7.35 -15.60 0.20
N SER A 71 7.29 -14.29 0.53
CA SER A 71 8.14 -13.68 1.57
C SER A 71 7.86 -14.27 2.95
N LEU A 72 6.58 -14.47 3.31
CA LEU A 72 6.19 -15.10 4.58
C LEU A 72 6.69 -16.54 4.67
N VAL A 73 6.50 -17.34 3.61
CA VAL A 73 6.99 -18.72 3.54
C VAL A 73 8.50 -18.75 3.67
N TYR A 74 9.22 -17.90 2.93
CA TYR A 74 10.67 -17.79 3.00
C TYR A 74 11.15 -17.45 4.42
N ILE A 75 10.57 -16.43 5.06
CA ILE A 75 10.91 -16.03 6.42
C ILE A 75 10.63 -17.16 7.41
N ALA A 76 9.50 -17.87 7.28
CA ALA A 76 9.14 -18.97 8.17
C ALA A 76 10.13 -20.13 8.09
N HIS A 77 10.69 -20.40 6.91
CA HIS A 77 11.73 -21.42 6.73
C HIS A 77 13.12 -20.95 7.16
N ALA A 78 13.44 -19.67 6.97
CA ALA A 78 14.75 -19.10 7.29
C ALA A 78 14.91 -18.77 8.78
N ALA A 79 13.82 -18.42 9.48
CA ALA A 79 13.87 -17.93 10.84
C ALA A 79 13.51 -19.01 11.88
N GLY A 80 14.50 -19.54 12.60
CA GLY A 80 14.28 -20.43 13.75
C GLY A 80 13.64 -19.78 14.99
N ARG A 81 13.26 -18.49 14.94
CA ARG A 81 12.60 -17.69 15.99
C ARG A 81 11.66 -16.66 15.37
N SER A 82 10.60 -16.26 16.10
CA SER A 82 9.60 -15.26 15.68
C SER A 82 10.23 -14.10 14.90
N PRO A 83 9.89 -13.87 13.62
CA PRO A 83 10.59 -12.91 12.77
C PRO A 83 10.34 -11.45 13.17
N PHE A 84 9.26 -11.18 13.93
CA PHE A 84 8.85 -9.83 14.29
C PHE A 84 8.93 -9.63 15.82
N PRO A 85 9.87 -8.82 16.32
CA PRO A 85 9.93 -8.50 17.75
C PRO A 85 8.73 -7.63 18.18
N LEU A 86 8.22 -7.80 19.40
CA LEU A 86 6.98 -7.13 19.87
C LEU A 86 6.98 -5.60 19.70
N TRP A 87 8.15 -4.95 19.77
CA TRP A 87 8.26 -3.51 19.58
C TRP A 87 7.85 -3.06 18.16
N THR A 88 7.89 -3.93 17.14
CA THR A 88 7.40 -3.58 15.80
C THR A 88 5.91 -3.32 15.78
N VAL A 89 5.14 -4.02 16.64
CA VAL A 89 3.71 -3.78 16.80
C VAL A 89 3.47 -2.40 17.40
N ALA A 90 4.24 -2.03 18.43
CA ALA A 90 4.13 -0.72 19.05
C ALA A 90 4.48 0.42 18.08
N VAL A 91 5.55 0.26 17.29
CA VAL A 91 5.94 1.25 16.27
C VAL A 91 4.91 1.33 15.15
N ALA A 92 4.37 0.21 14.68
CA ALA A 92 3.30 0.22 13.68
C ALA A 92 2.03 0.90 14.19
N ALA A 93 1.63 0.63 15.45
CA ALA A 93 0.50 1.30 16.08
C ALA A 93 0.74 2.81 16.20
N ALA A 94 1.93 3.22 16.63
CA ALA A 94 2.30 4.64 16.70
C ALA A 94 2.27 5.30 15.31
N ALA A 95 2.78 4.64 14.27
CA ALA A 95 2.75 5.14 12.90
C ALA A 95 1.31 5.30 12.38
N VAL A 96 0.41 4.36 12.69
CA VAL A 96 -1.03 4.51 12.38
C VAL A 96 -1.61 5.73 13.09
N LEU A 97 -1.36 5.89 14.39
CA LEU A 97 -1.89 7.03 15.16
C LEU A 97 -1.38 8.37 14.61
N VAL A 98 -0.08 8.47 14.29
CA VAL A 98 0.51 9.67 13.69
C VAL A 98 -0.11 9.96 12.32
N ALA A 99 -0.30 8.95 11.48
CA ALA A 99 -0.92 9.10 10.16
C ALA A 99 -2.39 9.53 10.22
N LEU A 100 -3.07 9.31 11.35
CA LEU A 100 -4.45 9.73 11.57
C LEU A 100 -4.59 11.19 12.05
N ILE A 101 -3.51 11.84 12.51
CA ILE A 101 -3.53 13.22 13.01
C ILE A 101 -4.26 14.20 12.07
N PRO A 102 -3.92 14.31 10.76
CA PRO A 102 -4.55 15.31 9.91
C PRO A 102 -6.06 15.08 9.72
N PHE A 103 -6.50 13.83 9.75
CA PHE A 103 -7.92 13.49 9.62
C PHE A 103 -8.69 13.67 10.93
N ALA A 104 -8.04 13.41 12.06
CA ALA A 104 -8.59 13.71 13.38
C ALA A 104 -8.77 15.23 13.54
N ALA A 105 -7.78 16.01 13.11
CA ALA A 105 -7.86 17.47 13.11
C ALA A 105 -8.96 18.00 12.17
N ALA A 106 -9.15 17.39 11.00
CA ALA A 106 -10.21 17.75 10.06
C ALA A 106 -11.61 17.30 10.51
N GLY A 107 -11.71 16.32 11.43
CA GLY A 107 -12.98 15.75 11.88
C GLY A 107 -13.65 14.81 10.86
N HIS A 108 -13.04 14.57 9.71
CA HIS A 108 -13.57 13.68 8.67
C HIS A 108 -12.46 12.91 7.93
N VAL A 109 -12.86 11.83 7.25
CA VAL A 109 -12.02 11.17 6.23
C VAL A 109 -12.43 11.73 4.88
N GLY A 110 -11.47 12.21 4.10
CA GLY A 110 -11.73 12.74 2.76
C GLY A 110 -10.55 13.52 2.23
N LEU A 111 -10.82 14.35 1.21
CA LEU A 111 -9.86 15.30 0.69
C LEU A 111 -9.44 16.27 1.81
N LEU A 112 -8.14 16.31 2.09
CA LEU A 112 -7.56 17.28 3.00
C LEU A 112 -7.14 18.52 2.21
N GLY A 113 -7.31 19.71 2.77
CA GLY A 113 -6.86 20.95 2.14
C GLY A 113 -7.76 21.50 1.03
N VAL A 114 -9.01 21.03 0.92
CA VAL A 114 -10.00 21.50 -0.05
C VAL A 114 -10.08 23.03 -0.02
N GLY A 115 -9.88 23.67 -1.18
CA GLY A 115 -9.88 25.13 -1.32
C GLY A 115 -8.53 25.83 -1.14
N THR A 116 -7.47 25.10 -0.78
CA THR A 116 -6.08 25.60 -0.77
C THR A 116 -5.15 24.82 -1.70
N ASN A 117 -5.35 23.50 -1.78
CA ASN A 117 -4.67 22.63 -2.72
C ASN A 117 -5.54 21.40 -3.00
N ASP A 118 -6.04 21.27 -4.22
CA ASP A 118 -6.88 20.14 -4.64
C ASP A 118 -6.08 18.99 -5.29
N ASP A 119 -4.76 18.97 -5.15
CA ASP A 119 -3.86 17.94 -5.71
C ASP A 119 -4.22 16.51 -5.26
N MET A 120 -4.72 16.36 -4.02
CA MET A 120 -5.22 15.06 -3.54
C MET A 120 -6.38 14.52 -4.39
N SER A 121 -7.20 15.39 -4.98
CA SER A 121 -8.32 14.97 -5.84
C SER A 121 -7.81 14.36 -7.16
N GLU A 122 -6.78 14.95 -7.75
CA GLU A 122 -6.13 14.43 -8.94
C GLU A 122 -5.42 13.09 -8.64
N HIS A 123 -4.75 12.97 -7.49
CA HIS A 123 -4.14 11.71 -7.06
C HIS A 123 -5.17 10.57 -6.88
N LEU A 124 -6.32 10.89 -6.28
CA LEU A 124 -7.43 9.93 -6.13
C LEU A 124 -8.04 9.58 -7.49
N LEU A 125 -8.19 10.54 -8.40
CA LEU A 125 -8.69 10.32 -9.75
C LEU A 125 -7.77 9.37 -10.53
N ALA A 126 -6.45 9.56 -10.44
CA ALA A 126 -5.48 8.66 -11.06
C ALA A 126 -5.58 7.22 -10.52
N ALA A 127 -5.71 7.05 -9.21
CA ALA A 127 -5.92 5.73 -8.60
C ALA A 127 -7.27 5.09 -9.01
N TRP A 128 -8.31 5.89 -9.21
CA TRP A 128 -9.64 5.43 -9.65
C TRP A 128 -9.64 5.00 -11.12
N ALA A 129 -8.96 5.75 -12.00
CA ALA A 129 -8.75 5.40 -13.40
C ALA A 129 -7.93 4.11 -13.56
N LEU A 130 -6.91 3.91 -12.71
CA LEU A 130 -6.13 2.66 -12.67
C LEU A 130 -6.96 1.41 -12.34
N GLN A 131 -8.04 1.59 -11.59
CA GLN A 131 -9.00 0.52 -11.30
C GLN A 131 -9.95 0.23 -12.47
N GLY A 132 -9.87 0.98 -13.57
CA GLY A 132 -10.67 0.79 -14.77
C GLY A 132 -12.01 1.54 -14.76
N HIS A 133 -12.20 2.49 -13.84
CA HIS A 133 -13.44 3.27 -13.78
C HIS A 133 -13.42 4.52 -14.68
N ALA A 134 -12.27 4.86 -15.24
CA ALA A 134 -12.10 5.93 -16.24
C ALA A 134 -10.98 5.59 -17.22
N PRO A 135 -10.97 6.24 -18.41
CA PRO A 135 -9.81 6.23 -19.30
C PRO A 135 -8.53 6.67 -18.57
N ILE A 136 -7.38 6.05 -18.88
CA ILE A 136 -6.11 6.43 -18.20
C ILE A 136 -5.78 7.90 -18.48
N ASN A 137 -6.18 8.50 -19.58
CA ASN A 137 -5.90 9.92 -19.86
C ASN A 137 -6.82 10.91 -19.11
N SER A 138 -7.58 10.46 -18.11
CA SER A 138 -8.49 11.33 -17.34
C SER A 138 -7.72 11.98 -16.18
N GLY A 139 -7.28 13.23 -16.35
CA GLY A 139 -6.63 14.02 -15.29
C GLY A 139 -5.28 14.64 -15.71
N SER A 140 -4.92 15.76 -15.07
CA SER A 140 -3.72 16.52 -15.40
C SER A 140 -2.43 15.80 -15.00
N LEU A 141 -2.48 15.02 -13.91
CA LEU A 141 -1.33 14.26 -13.42
C LEU A 141 -0.84 13.20 -14.41
N ILE A 142 -1.75 12.55 -15.16
CA ILE A 142 -1.37 11.46 -16.06
C ILE A 142 -0.62 12.00 -17.28
N GLY A 143 -0.98 13.20 -17.76
CA GLY A 143 -0.18 13.93 -18.74
C GLY A 143 1.21 14.33 -18.25
N SER A 144 1.44 14.33 -16.94
CA SER A 144 2.68 14.75 -16.27
C SER A 144 3.59 13.57 -15.85
N GLY A 145 3.33 12.36 -16.34
CA GLY A 145 4.15 11.17 -16.07
C GLY A 145 3.62 10.23 -14.98
N TYR A 146 2.38 10.42 -14.55
CA TYR A 146 1.66 9.47 -13.69
C TYR A 146 1.03 8.36 -14.54
N PRO A 147 0.72 7.18 -13.96
CA PRO A 147 0.79 6.80 -12.54
C PRO A 147 2.20 6.47 -12.04
N ILE A 148 2.45 6.78 -10.76
CA ILE A 148 3.65 6.35 -10.01
C ILE A 148 3.28 5.37 -8.89
N GLY A 149 4.28 4.68 -8.31
CA GLY A 149 4.12 3.61 -7.30
C GLY A 149 3.02 3.81 -6.24
N PRO A 150 2.87 4.98 -5.60
CA PRO A 150 1.80 5.22 -4.62
C PRO A 150 0.37 5.05 -5.17
N HIS A 151 0.11 5.43 -6.42
CA HIS A 151 -1.21 5.29 -7.07
C HIS A 151 -1.53 3.84 -7.32
N ALA A 152 -0.53 3.07 -7.74
CA ALA A 152 -0.65 1.65 -7.95
C ALA A 152 -0.96 0.91 -6.65
N ILE A 153 -0.30 1.29 -5.54
CA ILE A 153 -0.59 0.75 -4.20
C ILE A 153 -2.03 1.09 -3.80
N ALA A 154 -2.44 2.35 -3.89
CA ALA A 154 -3.79 2.78 -3.53
C ALA A 154 -4.87 2.03 -4.35
N ALA A 155 -4.67 1.94 -5.67
CA ALA A 155 -5.56 1.23 -6.58
C ALA A 155 -5.62 -0.28 -6.28
N ALA A 156 -4.48 -0.93 -6.02
CA ALA A 156 -4.41 -2.36 -5.73
C ALA A 156 -5.09 -2.73 -4.40
N ILE A 157 -4.96 -1.88 -3.37
CA ILE A 157 -5.55 -2.13 -2.05
C ILE A 157 -7.07 -1.90 -2.05
N SER A 158 -7.57 -0.92 -2.80
CA SER A 158 -9.01 -0.62 -2.84
C SER A 158 -9.80 -1.53 -3.80
N LYS A 159 -9.16 -2.20 -4.77
CA LYS A 159 -9.85 -3.02 -5.77
C LYS A 159 -10.55 -4.27 -5.20
N PRO A 160 -9.97 -5.03 -4.24
CA PRO A 160 -10.68 -6.14 -3.60
C PRO A 160 -11.92 -5.66 -2.82
N ALA A 161 -11.82 -4.51 -2.17
CA ALA A 161 -12.92 -3.92 -1.39
C ALA A 161 -14.14 -3.58 -2.26
N SER A 162 -13.95 -3.30 -3.56
CA SER A 162 -15.05 -3.03 -4.49
C SER A 162 -15.75 -4.29 -5.04
N ARG A 163 -15.14 -5.49 -4.93
CA ARG A 163 -15.81 -6.75 -5.32
C ARG A 163 -16.79 -7.24 -4.25
N SER A 164 -16.53 -6.95 -2.98
CA SER A 164 -17.38 -7.38 -1.86
C SER A 164 -18.73 -6.65 -1.80
N SER A 165 -18.82 -5.43 -2.32
CA SER A 165 -20.07 -4.65 -2.35
C SER A 165 -20.96 -4.98 -3.56
N ALA A 166 -20.43 -5.60 -4.60
CA ALA A 166 -21.20 -5.97 -5.80
C ALA A 166 -21.97 -7.29 -5.66
N HIS A 167 -21.56 -8.18 -4.75
CA HIS A 167 -22.25 -9.46 -4.50
C HIS A 167 -23.39 -9.39 -3.48
N SER A 168 -23.63 -8.24 -2.85
CA SER A 168 -24.71 -8.05 -1.87
C SER A 168 -25.99 -7.46 -2.48
N LEU A 169 -26.02 -7.22 -3.80
CA LEU A 169 -27.14 -6.61 -4.52
C LEU A 169 -27.55 -7.40 -5.78
N ALA A 170 -27.29 -8.70 -5.81
CA ALA A 170 -27.78 -9.60 -6.86
C ALA A 170 -28.73 -10.64 -6.27
#